data_AF-A0A377IQ90-F1
#
_entry.id   AF-A0A377IQ90-F1
#
_cell.length_a   1.000
_cell.length_b   1.000
_cell.length_c   1.000
_cell.angle_alpha   90.00
_cell.angle_beta   90.00
_cell.angle_gamma   90.00
#
_symmetry.space_group_name_H-M   'P 1'
#
loop_
_entity.id
_entity.type
_entity.pdbx_description
1 polymer ?
#
loop_
_entity_poly.entity_id
_entity_poly.type
_entity_poly.pdbx_seq_one_letter_code
_entity_poly.pdbx_strand_id
1 'polypeptide(L)'
;MTHNFDFYRTLASRLDIPGKQIKMIRKNDAREIIFEKGGYLKSFIKWIRDSEDDKDFFALIPFVRNLIEYTSSQIDKDSNYIKLTSCLHMKEYTKTIHIQDISKIFDSVFGTERKKKKIEKDNSKLYFQAIYNIAEEIYNDKDHNHIELQNKIILSMAIRLKAEEWMLNKLNLNKLNQEFKSEKNQTRELYDATKKELSDDEKRVIQKVLMITPENIHINSFMFEPILDTSLDHLCTLFGESQNLN
;
A
#
# COMPACT_ATOMS: atom_id res chain seq x y z
N MET A 1 26.05 -7.00 -1.64
CA MET A 1 24.80 -6.23 -1.45
C MET A 1 23.74 -6.88 -2.34
N THR A 2 22.49 -6.97 -1.90
CA THR A 2 21.39 -7.62 -2.63
C THR A 2 20.13 -6.78 -2.52
N HIS A 3 19.35 -6.67 -3.60
CA HIS A 3 17.98 -6.13 -3.58
C HIS A 3 16.96 -7.24 -3.26
N ASN A 4 17.30 -8.50 -3.55
CA ASN A 4 16.43 -9.63 -3.27
C ASN A 4 16.32 -9.87 -1.75
N PHE A 5 15.11 -9.63 -1.24
CA PHE A 5 14.81 -9.68 0.18
C PHE A 5 14.84 -11.11 0.76
N ASP A 6 14.46 -12.11 -0.04
CA ASP A 6 14.53 -13.52 0.34
C ASP A 6 15.95 -14.01 0.46
N PHE A 7 16.80 -13.64 -0.48
CA PHE A 7 18.22 -13.98 -0.45
C PHE A 7 18.88 -13.37 0.79
N TYR A 8 18.59 -12.09 1.08
CA TYR A 8 19.04 -11.40 2.29
C TYR A 8 18.64 -12.12 3.58
N ARG A 9 17.34 -12.43 3.76
CA ARG A 9 16.83 -13.16 4.93
C ARG A 9 17.38 -14.59 5.02
N THR A 10 17.53 -15.27 3.88
CA THR A 10 18.04 -16.64 3.82
C THR A 10 19.50 -16.69 4.26
N LEU A 11 20.33 -15.77 3.77
CA LEU A 11 21.73 -15.68 4.20
C LEU A 11 21.83 -15.37 5.69
N ALA A 12 21.08 -14.39 6.17
CA ALA A 12 21.06 -14.01 7.58
C ALA A 12 20.72 -15.19 8.51
N SER A 13 19.70 -15.97 8.16
CA SER A 13 19.23 -17.08 8.99
C SER A 13 20.06 -18.36 8.85
N ARG A 14 20.50 -18.72 7.63
CA ARG A 14 21.23 -19.98 7.40
C ARG A 14 22.69 -19.92 7.76
N LEU A 15 23.33 -18.75 7.66
CA LEU A 15 24.75 -18.58 7.98
C LEU A 15 24.96 -18.07 9.41
N ASP A 16 23.90 -18.00 10.21
CA ASP A 16 23.91 -17.50 11.59
C ASP A 16 24.66 -16.16 11.74
N ILE A 17 24.42 -15.25 10.78
CA ILE A 17 25.14 -13.97 10.74
C ILE A 17 24.69 -13.14 11.94
N PRO A 18 25.60 -12.65 12.79
CA PRO A 18 25.22 -11.83 13.93
C PRO A 18 24.44 -10.60 13.46
N GLY A 19 23.29 -10.33 14.07
CA GLY A 19 22.37 -9.25 13.63
C GLY A 19 23.01 -7.86 13.50
N LYS A 20 24.11 -7.60 14.23
CA LYS A 20 24.90 -6.36 14.08
C LYS A 20 25.61 -6.20 12.73
N GLN A 21 25.91 -7.31 12.06
CA GLN A 21 26.57 -7.37 10.75
C GLN A 21 25.56 -7.37 9.60
N ILE A 22 24.30 -7.64 9.91
CA ILE A 22 23.21 -7.54 8.96
C ILE A 22 22.85 -6.06 8.81
N LYS A 23 23.05 -5.52 7.61
CA LYS A 23 22.83 -4.11 7.30
C LYS A 23 21.85 -3.96 6.14
N MET A 24 21.10 -2.88 6.21
CA MET A 24 20.38 -2.33 5.06
C MET A 24 21.02 -1.00 4.71
N ILE A 25 20.90 -0.63 3.44
CA ILE A 25 21.56 0.55 2.90
C ILE A 25 20.50 1.46 2.32
N ARG A 26 20.60 2.74 2.65
CA ARG A 26 19.87 3.80 1.96
C ARG A 26 20.82 4.87 1.46
N LYS A 27 20.32 5.66 0.52
CA LYS A 27 21.00 6.83 -0.01
C LYS A 27 20.21 8.08 0.37
N ASN A 28 20.88 9.09 0.93
CA ASN A 28 20.24 10.37 1.22
C ASN A 28 20.33 11.34 0.02
N ASP A 29 19.74 12.53 0.16
CA ASP A 29 19.74 13.56 -0.88
C ASP A 29 21.16 14.05 -1.25
N ALA A 30 22.08 14.03 -0.28
CA ALA A 30 23.50 14.34 -0.49
C ALA A 30 24.27 13.22 -1.21
N ARG A 31 23.58 12.14 -1.61
CA ARG A 31 24.11 10.94 -2.27
C ARG A 31 25.04 10.10 -1.39
N GLU A 32 24.99 10.28 -0.08
CA GLU A 32 25.76 9.50 0.88
C GLU A 32 25.11 8.13 1.10
N ILE A 33 25.95 7.11 1.28
CA ILE A 33 25.53 5.74 1.56
C ILE A 33 25.46 5.56 3.07
N ILE A 34 24.26 5.35 3.60
CA ILE A 34 24.02 5.17 5.03
C ILE A 34 23.73 3.71 5.31
N PHE A 35 24.50 3.12 6.24
CA PHE A 35 24.31 1.75 6.71
C PHE A 35 23.45 1.75 7.97
N GLU A 36 22.26 1.19 7.85
CA GLU A 36 21.34 1.03 8.98
C GLU A 36 21.29 -0.43 9.42
N LYS A 37 20.78 -0.65 10.64
CA LYS A 37 20.58 -2.00 11.15
C LYS A 37 19.59 -2.73 10.25
N GLY A 38 19.97 -3.93 9.78
CA GLY A 38 19.10 -4.73 8.94
C GLY A 38 17.82 -5.17 9.64
N GLY A 39 16.67 -4.94 9.00
CA GLY A 39 15.34 -5.30 9.48
C GLY A 39 14.78 -6.56 8.82
N TYR A 40 13.54 -6.90 9.18
CA TYR A 40 12.67 -7.85 8.46
C TYR A 40 13.20 -9.29 8.29
N LEU A 41 14.10 -9.74 9.16
CA LEU A 41 14.73 -11.08 9.09
C LEU A 41 13.76 -12.25 9.31
N LYS A 42 12.60 -11.98 9.92
CA LYS A 42 11.54 -12.96 10.18
C LYS A 42 10.34 -12.68 9.28
N SER A 43 9.31 -13.52 9.36
CA SER A 43 8.08 -13.33 8.57
C SER A 43 7.46 -11.95 8.84
N PHE A 44 7.50 -11.06 7.84
CA PHE A 44 6.91 -9.73 7.87
C PHE A 44 5.42 -9.79 8.21
N ILE A 45 4.69 -10.71 7.57
CA ILE A 45 3.24 -10.90 7.78
C ILE A 45 2.93 -11.26 9.22
N LYS A 46 3.70 -12.18 9.80
CA LYS A 46 3.52 -12.57 11.19
C LYS A 46 3.73 -11.37 12.12
N TRP A 47 4.73 -10.56 11.84
CA TRP A 47 5.03 -9.38 12.65
C TRP A 47 3.89 -8.35 12.62
N ILE A 48 3.43 -7.93 11.44
CA ILE A 48 2.34 -6.94 11.32
C ILE A 48 0.99 -7.50 11.78
N ARG A 49 0.76 -8.81 11.65
CA ARG A 49 -0.42 -9.50 12.20
C ARG A 49 -0.44 -9.45 13.73
N ASP A 50 0.70 -9.71 14.37
CA ASP A 50 0.85 -9.82 15.83
C ASP A 50 1.21 -8.49 16.51
N SER A 51 1.11 -7.38 15.77
CA SER A 51 1.34 -6.03 16.25
C SER A 51 0.04 -5.32 16.66
N GLU A 52 0.20 -4.33 17.55
CA GLU A 52 -0.87 -3.43 18.02
C GLU A 52 -0.82 -2.05 17.34
N ASP A 53 0.15 -1.82 16.45
CA ASP A 53 0.29 -0.57 15.69
C ASP A 53 -0.83 -0.45 14.65
N ASP A 54 -1.47 0.71 14.58
CA ASP A 54 -2.54 0.98 13.63
C ASP A 54 -2.05 0.99 12.18
N LYS A 55 -0.78 1.36 11.91
CA LYS A 55 -0.18 1.28 10.58
C LYS A 55 -0.23 -0.15 10.03
N ASP A 56 0.01 -1.13 10.90
CA ASP A 56 0.03 -2.54 10.52
C ASP A 56 -1.35 -3.05 10.08
N PHE A 57 -2.44 -2.40 10.50
CA PHE A 57 -3.78 -2.69 9.99
C PHE A 57 -3.88 -2.46 8.47
N PHE A 58 -3.39 -1.31 8.01
CA PHE A 58 -3.44 -0.93 6.60
C PHE A 58 -2.46 -1.75 5.77
N ALA A 59 -1.25 -1.96 6.31
CA ALA A 59 -0.25 -2.79 5.66
C ALA A 59 -0.77 -4.22 5.42
N LEU A 60 -1.66 -4.76 6.26
CA LEU A 60 -2.27 -6.09 6.11
C LEU A 60 -3.26 -6.21 4.95
N ILE A 61 -3.90 -5.12 4.51
CA ILE A 61 -4.96 -5.14 3.49
C ILE A 61 -4.56 -5.87 2.20
N PRO A 62 -3.45 -5.49 1.52
CA PRO A 62 -3.06 -6.16 0.28
C PRO A 62 -2.75 -7.65 0.51
N PHE A 63 -2.12 -7.99 1.63
CA PHE A 63 -1.79 -9.37 1.94
C PHE A 63 -3.04 -10.23 2.13
N VAL A 64 -3.99 -9.78 2.95
CA VAL A 64 -5.22 -10.54 3.18
C VAL A 64 -6.01 -10.68 1.88
N ARG A 65 -6.04 -9.62 1.07
CA ARG A 65 -6.65 -9.65 -0.27
C ARG A 65 -6.04 -10.75 -1.14
N ASN A 66 -4.71 -10.86 -1.24
CA ASN A 66 -4.10 -11.93 -2.05
C ASN A 66 -4.30 -13.32 -1.46
N LEU A 67 -4.32 -13.46 -0.12
CA LEU A 67 -4.56 -14.76 0.49
C LEU A 67 -5.95 -15.27 0.10
N ILE A 68 -6.96 -14.39 0.10
CA ILE A 68 -8.30 -14.72 -0.39
C ILE A 68 -8.26 -15.04 -1.89
N GLU A 69 -7.56 -14.24 -2.70
CA GLU A 69 -7.36 -14.50 -4.14
C GLU A 69 -6.82 -15.89 -4.44
N TYR A 70 -5.82 -16.34 -3.68
CA TYR A 70 -5.19 -17.64 -3.90
C TYR A 70 -5.97 -18.82 -3.33
N THR A 71 -6.93 -18.58 -2.44
CA THR A 71 -7.67 -19.65 -1.75
C THR A 71 -9.12 -19.76 -2.17
N SER A 72 -9.69 -18.71 -2.77
CA SER A 72 -11.08 -18.69 -3.23
C SER A 72 -11.25 -19.38 -4.59
N SER A 73 -12.28 -20.21 -4.72
CA SER A 73 -12.62 -20.91 -5.96
C SER A 73 -13.47 -20.08 -6.92
N GLN A 74 -14.07 -18.98 -6.46
CA GLN A 74 -14.91 -18.07 -7.24
C GLN A 74 -14.59 -16.62 -6.89
N ILE A 75 -13.42 -16.16 -7.32
CA ILE A 75 -12.87 -14.87 -6.89
C ILE A 75 -13.76 -13.67 -7.23
N ASP A 76 -14.42 -13.70 -8.39
CA ASP A 76 -15.29 -12.61 -8.87
C ASP A 76 -16.58 -12.44 -8.05
N LYS A 77 -16.90 -13.42 -7.18
CA LYS A 77 -18.08 -13.39 -6.31
C LYS A 77 -17.72 -13.31 -4.82
N ASP A 78 -16.43 -13.31 -4.50
CA ASP A 78 -15.97 -13.28 -3.12
C ASP A 78 -16.09 -11.87 -2.55
N SER A 79 -17.09 -11.67 -1.69
CA SER A 79 -17.39 -10.35 -1.11
C SER A 79 -16.23 -9.78 -0.28
N ASN A 80 -15.39 -10.62 0.32
CA ASN A 80 -14.24 -10.18 1.11
C ASN A 80 -13.14 -9.67 0.17
N TYR A 81 -12.86 -10.41 -0.90
CA TYR A 81 -11.93 -9.99 -1.94
C TYR A 81 -12.36 -8.68 -2.61
N ILE A 82 -13.63 -8.56 -2.99
CA ILE A 82 -14.18 -7.35 -3.61
C ILE A 82 -14.01 -6.16 -2.66
N LYS A 83 -14.36 -6.32 -1.38
CA LYS A 83 -14.25 -5.24 -0.39
C LYS A 83 -12.81 -4.81 -0.15
N LEU A 84 -11.86 -5.74 -0.03
CA LEU A 84 -10.44 -5.38 0.10
C LEU A 84 -9.87 -4.80 -1.20
N THR A 85 -10.37 -5.21 -2.36
CA THR A 85 -10.02 -4.58 -3.64
C THR A 85 -10.50 -3.13 -3.70
N SER A 86 -11.70 -2.82 -3.20
CA SER A 86 -12.17 -1.44 -3.01
C SER A 86 -11.38 -0.64 -1.98
N CYS A 87 -10.58 -1.28 -1.13
CA CYS A 87 -9.62 -0.57 -0.27
C CYS A 87 -8.38 -0.14 -1.06
N LEU A 88 -8.00 -0.88 -2.11
CA LEU A 88 -6.80 -0.62 -2.92
C LEU A 88 -7.07 0.26 -4.14
N HIS A 89 -8.33 0.34 -4.57
CA HIS A 89 -8.78 1.09 -5.74
C HIS A 89 -10.01 1.93 -5.40
N MET A 90 -10.10 3.11 -6.01
CA MET A 90 -11.26 3.99 -5.88
C MET A 90 -12.45 3.39 -6.64
N LYS A 91 -13.44 2.93 -5.87
CA LYS A 91 -14.72 2.41 -6.35
C LYS A 91 -15.86 3.16 -5.65
N GLU A 92 -17.09 2.98 -6.13
CA GLU A 92 -18.28 3.70 -5.63
C GLU A 92 -18.41 3.66 -4.10
N TYR A 93 -18.16 2.50 -3.51
CA TYR A 93 -18.31 2.26 -2.06
C TYR A 93 -17.00 2.42 -1.27
N THR A 94 -15.86 2.75 -1.89
CA THR A 94 -14.57 2.87 -1.19
C THR A 94 -14.63 3.83 0.00
N LYS A 95 -15.35 4.96 -0.16
CA LYS A 95 -15.50 5.99 0.87
C LYS A 95 -16.42 5.60 2.03
N THR A 96 -17.24 4.56 1.87
CA THR A 96 -18.21 4.11 2.88
C THR A 96 -17.77 2.87 3.64
N ILE A 97 -16.59 2.31 3.32
CA ILE A 97 -16.03 1.16 4.03
C ILE A 97 -15.66 1.55 5.46
N HIS A 98 -16.17 0.81 6.44
CA HIS A 98 -15.79 0.93 7.84
C HIS A 98 -14.54 0.09 8.15
N ILE A 99 -13.70 0.56 9.06
CA ILE A 99 -12.57 -0.21 9.61
C ILE A 99 -13.04 -1.57 10.14
N GLN A 100 -14.23 -1.60 10.77
CA GLN A 100 -14.79 -2.84 11.32
C GLN A 100 -15.14 -3.89 10.25
N ASP A 101 -15.46 -3.48 9.02
CA ASP A 101 -15.70 -4.43 7.94
C ASP A 101 -14.41 -5.14 7.54
N ILE A 102 -13.31 -4.38 7.42
CA ILE A 102 -11.98 -4.92 7.13
C ILE A 102 -11.51 -5.80 8.31
N SER A 103 -11.77 -5.38 9.55
CA SER A 103 -11.47 -6.15 10.76
C SER A 103 -12.09 -7.55 10.74
N LYS A 104 -13.36 -7.66 10.34
CA LYS A 104 -14.08 -8.94 10.20
C LYS A 104 -13.46 -9.81 9.10
N ILE A 105 -13.03 -9.21 8.00
CA ILE A 105 -12.33 -9.95 6.93
C ILE A 105 -11.02 -10.52 7.47
N PHE A 106 -10.24 -9.74 8.20
CA PHE A 106 -9.01 -10.22 8.82
C PHE A 106 -9.27 -11.37 9.80
N ASP A 107 -10.36 -11.34 10.57
CA ASP A 107 -10.73 -12.43 11.47
C ASP A 107 -11.09 -13.71 10.72
N SER A 108 -11.77 -13.60 9.57
CA SER A 108 -12.10 -14.75 8.74
C SER A 108 -10.88 -15.46 8.17
N VAL A 109 -9.76 -14.75 8.05
CA VAL A 109 -8.52 -15.25 7.46
C VAL A 109 -7.51 -15.71 8.52
N PHE A 110 -7.39 -14.97 9.63
CA PHE A 110 -6.39 -15.24 10.67
C PHE A 110 -6.95 -15.85 11.96
N GLY A 111 -8.27 -15.98 12.08
CA GLY A 111 -8.93 -16.31 13.34
C GLY A 111 -9.20 -15.08 14.20
N THR A 112 -10.17 -15.19 15.11
CA THR A 112 -10.59 -14.11 16.02
C THR A 112 -9.59 -13.82 17.14
N GLU A 113 -8.64 -14.73 17.37
CA GLU A 113 -7.58 -14.65 18.38
C GLU A 113 -6.41 -13.75 17.97
N ARG A 114 -6.41 -13.23 16.73
CA ARG A 114 -5.37 -12.29 16.29
C ARG A 114 -5.37 -11.03 17.17
N LYS A 115 -4.22 -10.39 17.28
CA LYS A 115 -4.12 -9.09 17.95
C LYS A 115 -4.85 -8.02 17.15
N LYS A 116 -5.83 -7.41 17.81
CA LYS A 116 -6.60 -6.26 17.31
C LYS A 116 -5.79 -4.97 17.50
N LYS A 117 -5.80 -4.13 16.48
CA LYS A 117 -5.19 -2.80 16.49
C LYS A 117 -6.12 -1.83 17.21
N LYS A 118 -5.60 -0.68 17.65
CA LYS A 118 -6.38 0.32 18.40
C LYS A 118 -7.48 0.93 17.52
N ILE A 119 -7.18 1.12 16.24
CA ILE A 119 -8.11 1.63 15.23
C ILE A 119 -9.38 0.78 15.10
N GLU A 120 -9.28 -0.51 15.40
CA GLU A 120 -10.39 -1.47 15.28
C GLU A 120 -11.39 -1.38 16.45
N LYS A 121 -11.12 -0.54 17.46
CA LYS A 121 -12.03 -0.35 18.61
C LYS A 121 -13.16 0.63 18.32
N ASP A 122 -12.99 1.49 17.31
CA ASP A 122 -13.98 2.49 16.92
C ASP A 122 -14.75 2.04 15.68
N ASN A 123 -15.98 1.59 15.90
CA ASN A 123 -16.86 1.10 14.82
C ASN A 123 -17.30 2.21 13.85
N SER A 124 -17.20 3.49 14.23
CA SER A 124 -17.61 4.62 13.39
C SER A 124 -16.56 5.02 12.37
N LYS A 125 -15.31 4.56 12.54
CA LYS A 125 -14.18 5.02 11.74
C LYS A 125 -14.23 4.47 10.30
N LEU A 126 -14.21 5.40 9.34
CA LEU A 126 -14.16 5.09 7.92
C LEU A 126 -12.72 4.81 7.47
N TYR A 127 -12.55 3.76 6.66
CA TYR A 127 -11.27 3.35 6.09
C TYR A 127 -10.60 4.50 5.33
N PHE A 128 -11.37 5.13 4.43
CA PHE A 128 -10.85 6.15 3.51
C PHE A 128 -10.22 7.33 4.25
N GLN A 129 -10.91 7.88 5.24
CA GLN A 129 -10.36 8.96 6.06
C GLN A 129 -9.15 8.50 6.89
N ALA A 130 -9.23 7.28 7.43
CA ALA A 130 -8.18 6.77 8.30
C ALA A 130 -6.86 6.49 7.57
N ILE A 131 -6.90 5.94 6.35
CA ILE A 131 -5.68 5.69 5.57
C ILE A 131 -4.99 7.01 5.19
N TYR A 132 -5.75 8.05 4.83
CA TYR A 132 -5.15 9.36 4.57
C TYR A 132 -4.56 9.99 5.83
N ASN A 133 -5.25 9.93 6.96
CA ASN A 133 -4.69 10.47 8.22
C ASN A 133 -3.34 9.82 8.55
N ILE A 134 -3.23 8.50 8.41
CA ILE A 134 -1.95 7.80 8.64
C ILE A 134 -0.93 8.15 7.55
N ALA A 135 -1.34 8.29 6.29
CA ALA A 135 -0.45 8.75 5.23
C ALA A 135 0.09 10.17 5.49
N GLU A 136 -0.72 11.09 6.02
CA GLU A 136 -0.29 12.42 6.47
C GLU A 136 0.69 12.34 7.64
N GLU A 137 0.42 11.49 8.64
CA GLU A 137 1.36 11.26 9.74
C GLU A 137 2.71 10.76 9.21
N ILE A 138 2.68 9.80 8.29
CA ILE A 138 3.87 9.28 7.59
C ILE A 138 4.48 10.32 6.67
N TYR A 139 3.77 11.32 6.16
CA TYR A 139 4.37 12.37 5.34
C TYR A 139 5.08 13.42 6.19
N ASN A 140 4.53 13.74 7.36
CA ASN A 140 4.99 14.85 8.21
C ASN A 140 6.05 14.48 9.27
N ASP A 141 6.25 13.19 9.55
CA ASP A 141 7.21 12.70 10.55
C ASP A 141 8.69 12.87 10.15
N LYS A 142 9.35 13.97 10.53
CA LYS A 142 10.73 14.27 10.10
C LYS A 142 11.80 13.20 10.42
N ASP A 143 11.50 12.23 11.27
CA ASP A 143 12.37 11.12 11.65
C ASP A 143 11.90 9.76 11.08
N HIS A 144 11.24 9.77 9.91
CA HIS A 144 10.70 8.54 9.31
C HIS A 144 11.77 7.44 9.23
N ASN A 145 11.39 6.24 9.65
CA ASN A 145 12.19 5.06 9.36
C ASN A 145 12.13 4.75 7.85
N HIS A 146 13.13 5.19 7.09
CA HIS A 146 13.20 5.02 5.62
C HIS A 146 13.20 3.55 5.16
N ILE A 147 13.47 2.61 6.07
CA ILE A 147 13.43 1.17 5.82
C ILE A 147 12.03 0.58 6.05
N GLU A 148 11.15 1.28 6.77
CA GLU A 148 9.88 0.73 7.21
C GLU A 148 8.93 0.45 6.03
N LEU A 149 8.74 -0.83 5.73
CA LEU A 149 7.94 -1.31 4.61
C LEU A 149 6.46 -0.93 4.74
N GLN A 150 5.92 -0.86 5.97
CA GLN A 150 4.53 -0.46 6.19
C GLN A 150 4.28 0.95 5.69
N ASN A 151 5.17 1.89 5.99
CA ASN A 151 5.05 3.28 5.52
C ASN A 151 5.01 3.33 4.00
N LYS A 152 5.87 2.54 3.34
CA LYS A 152 5.89 2.46 1.87
C LYS A 152 4.59 1.89 1.29
N ILE A 153 4.06 0.82 1.89
CA ILE A 153 2.79 0.20 1.47
C ILE A 153 1.64 1.19 1.63
N ILE A 154 1.54 1.85 2.79
CA ILE A 154 0.47 2.79 3.11
C ILE A 154 0.50 4.00 2.17
N LEU A 155 1.67 4.61 1.96
CA LEU A 155 1.82 5.70 1.00
C LEU A 155 1.47 5.24 -0.42
N SER A 156 1.93 4.07 -0.85
CA SER A 156 1.58 3.54 -2.18
C SER A 156 0.07 3.37 -2.35
N MET A 157 -0.64 2.91 -1.33
CA MET A 157 -2.10 2.78 -1.35
C MET A 157 -2.78 4.15 -1.39
N ALA A 158 -2.37 5.09 -0.52
CA ALA A 158 -2.95 6.42 -0.45
C ALA A 158 -2.73 7.23 -1.74
N ILE A 159 -1.52 7.21 -2.30
CA ILE A 159 -1.18 7.86 -3.58
C ILE A 159 -2.07 7.34 -4.71
N ARG A 160 -2.25 6.02 -4.81
CA ARG A 160 -3.10 5.42 -5.85
C ARG A 160 -4.54 5.85 -5.69
N LEU A 161 -5.10 5.74 -4.47
CA LEU A 161 -6.47 6.17 -4.19
C LEU A 161 -6.67 7.65 -4.56
N LYS A 162 -5.70 8.51 -4.27
CA LYS A 162 -5.75 9.93 -4.59
C LYS A 162 -5.74 10.19 -6.09
N ALA A 163 -4.84 9.53 -6.81
CA ALA A 163 -4.73 9.62 -8.26
C ALA A 163 -6.00 9.12 -8.96
N GLU A 164 -6.55 7.99 -8.53
CA GLU A 164 -7.79 7.44 -9.09
C GLU A 164 -9.00 8.33 -8.78
N GLU A 165 -9.14 8.83 -7.54
CA GLU A 165 -10.19 9.80 -7.17
C GLU A 165 -10.16 11.02 -8.10
N TRP A 166 -8.97 11.56 -8.30
CA TRP A 166 -8.78 12.73 -9.13
C TRP A 166 -9.08 12.47 -10.61
N MET A 167 -8.61 11.35 -11.16
CA MET A 167 -8.92 10.95 -12.54
C MET A 167 -10.42 10.72 -12.75
N LEU A 168 -11.10 10.07 -11.80
CA LEU A 168 -12.55 9.88 -11.83
C LEU A 168 -13.30 11.22 -11.80
N ASN A 169 -12.83 12.19 -11.01
CA ASN A 169 -13.39 13.54 -10.97
C ASN A 169 -13.20 14.27 -12.31
N LYS A 170 -12.02 14.18 -12.93
CA LYS A 170 -11.75 14.78 -14.26
C LYS A 170 -12.67 14.21 -15.35
N LEU A 171 -12.92 12.90 -15.34
CA LEU A 171 -13.85 12.25 -16.27
C LEU A 171 -15.31 12.74 -16.13
N ASN A 172 -15.64 13.56 -15.14
CA ASN A 172 -17.01 14.05 -14.89
C ASN A 172 -18.02 12.90 -14.71
N LEU A 173 -17.65 11.85 -13.97
CA LEU A 173 -18.55 10.74 -13.62
C LEU A 173 -19.65 11.10 -12.60
N ASN A 174 -19.83 12.37 -12.25
CA ASN A 174 -21.08 12.84 -11.62
C ASN A 174 -22.16 13.27 -12.64
N LYS A 175 -21.86 13.29 -13.94
CA LYS A 175 -22.87 13.48 -15.01
C LYS A 175 -23.34 12.16 -15.65
N LEU A 176 -22.61 11.08 -15.43
CA LEU A 176 -22.93 9.74 -15.89
C LEU A 176 -22.95 8.87 -14.63
N ASN A 177 -24.12 8.49 -14.12
CA ASN A 177 -24.29 7.53 -13.01
C ASN A 177 -23.79 6.12 -13.39
N GLN A 178 -22.57 5.99 -13.92
CA GLN A 178 -21.97 4.76 -14.40
C GLN A 178 -20.65 4.56 -13.68
N GLU A 179 -20.56 3.44 -12.95
CA GLU A 179 -19.33 2.97 -12.35
C GLU A 179 -18.26 2.76 -13.44
N PHE A 180 -17.04 3.27 -13.21
CA PHE A 180 -15.90 2.95 -14.07
C PHE A 180 -15.57 1.46 -13.92
N LYS A 181 -15.88 0.67 -14.95
CA LYS A 181 -15.60 -0.76 -14.97
C LYS A 181 -14.25 -1.00 -15.63
N SER A 182 -13.29 -1.48 -14.85
CA SER A 182 -12.01 -1.96 -15.35
C SER A 182 -12.00 -3.48 -15.43
N GLU A 183 -11.44 -4.05 -16.49
CA GLU A 183 -11.30 -5.50 -16.63
C GLU A 183 -9.99 -6.03 -16.06
N LYS A 184 -8.93 -5.20 -16.01
CA LYS A 184 -7.60 -5.63 -15.56
C LYS A 184 -6.91 -4.59 -14.67
N ASN A 185 -6.40 -3.52 -15.26
CA ASN A 185 -5.50 -2.58 -14.59
C ASN A 185 -6.20 -1.24 -14.40
N GLN A 186 -6.92 -1.07 -13.29
CA GLN A 186 -7.84 0.05 -13.09
C GLN A 186 -7.13 1.40 -13.21
N THR A 187 -5.99 1.57 -12.54
CA THR A 187 -5.27 2.86 -12.54
C THR A 187 -4.77 3.18 -13.94
N ARG A 188 -4.27 2.18 -14.67
CA ARG A 188 -3.80 2.36 -16.05
C ARG A 188 -4.95 2.68 -17.01
N GLU A 189 -6.06 1.95 -16.91
CA GLU A 189 -7.25 2.16 -17.74
C GLU A 189 -7.86 3.55 -17.49
N LEU A 190 -7.90 4.02 -16.23
CA LEU A 190 -8.30 5.39 -15.87
C LEU A 190 -7.38 6.44 -16.50
N TYR A 191 -6.06 6.22 -16.45
CA TYR A 191 -5.10 7.11 -17.11
C TYR A 191 -5.31 7.13 -18.63
N ASP A 192 -5.48 5.97 -19.26
CA ASP A 192 -5.70 5.90 -20.70
C ASP A 192 -7.01 6.57 -21.15
N ALA A 193 -8.04 6.56 -20.29
CA ALA A 193 -9.30 7.29 -20.50
C ALA A 193 -9.16 8.81 -20.30
N THR A 194 -8.37 9.27 -19.32
CA THR A 194 -8.24 10.69 -18.96
C THR A 194 -7.13 11.44 -19.69
N LYS A 195 -6.07 10.75 -20.16
CA LYS A 195 -4.80 11.36 -20.61
C LYS A 195 -4.92 12.48 -21.64
N LYS A 196 -6.00 12.54 -22.42
CA LYS A 196 -6.23 13.60 -23.42
C LYS A 196 -6.64 14.94 -22.79
N GLU A 197 -7.22 14.89 -21.61
CA GLU A 197 -7.73 16.06 -20.87
C GLU A 197 -6.73 16.58 -19.84
N LEU A 198 -5.66 15.81 -19.59
CA LEU A 198 -4.63 16.16 -18.62
C LEU A 198 -3.59 17.12 -19.22
N SER A 199 -3.21 18.12 -18.44
CA SER A 199 -1.99 18.91 -18.63
C SER A 199 -0.74 18.03 -18.55
N ASP A 200 0.38 18.53 -19.05
CA ASP A 200 1.63 17.75 -19.05
C ASP A 200 2.18 17.50 -17.64
N ASP A 201 1.94 18.43 -16.70
CA ASP A 201 2.29 18.26 -15.29
C ASP A 201 1.43 17.17 -14.62
N GLU A 202 0.12 17.18 -14.86
CA GLU A 202 -0.79 16.15 -14.35
C GLU A 202 -0.41 14.76 -14.92
N LYS A 203 -0.13 14.67 -16.24
CA LYS A 203 0.37 13.41 -16.85
C LYS A 203 1.64 12.93 -16.19
N ARG A 204 2.60 13.83 -15.95
CA ARG A 204 3.88 13.50 -15.30
C ARG A 204 3.64 12.88 -13.92
N VAL A 205 2.76 13.47 -13.11
CA VAL A 205 2.44 12.94 -11.77
C VAL A 205 1.76 11.57 -11.89
N ILE A 206 0.72 11.42 -12.70
CA ILE A 206 0.00 10.13 -12.83
C ILE A 206 0.90 9.02 -13.41
N GLN A 207 1.79 9.34 -14.35
CA GLN A 207 2.77 8.38 -14.85
C GLN A 207 3.73 7.90 -13.77
N LYS A 208 4.18 8.79 -12.87
CA LYS A 208 4.96 8.38 -11.69
C LYS A 208 4.16 7.45 -10.77
N VAL A 209 2.87 7.74 -10.55
CA VAL A 209 1.97 6.87 -9.78
C VAL A 209 1.92 5.47 -10.39
N LEU A 210 1.69 5.35 -11.70
CA LEU A 210 1.66 4.06 -12.40
C LEU A 210 2.98 3.28 -12.29
N MET A 211 4.12 3.97 -12.24
CA MET A 211 5.44 3.35 -12.15
C MET A 211 5.80 2.89 -10.73
N ILE A 212 5.44 3.69 -9.72
CA ILE A 212 5.92 3.51 -8.34
C ILE A 212 4.92 2.74 -7.48
N THR A 213 3.63 2.79 -7.82
CA THR A 213 2.56 2.13 -7.06
C THR A 213 2.01 0.94 -7.86
N PRO A 214 2.68 -0.22 -7.89
CA PRO A 214 2.20 -1.36 -8.66
C PRO A 214 0.83 -1.81 -8.16
N GLU A 215 -0.14 -1.97 -9.06
CA GLU A 215 -1.53 -2.36 -8.74
C GLU A 215 -1.57 -3.70 -7.98
N ASN A 216 -0.64 -4.58 -8.33
CA ASN A 216 -0.48 -5.90 -7.78
C ASN A 216 0.56 -5.90 -6.63
N ILE A 217 0.08 -5.65 -5.41
CA ILE A 217 0.86 -5.93 -4.19
C ILE A 217 0.58 -7.39 -3.83
N HIS A 218 1.43 -8.33 -4.24
CA HIS A 218 1.24 -9.76 -3.93
C HIS A 218 2.04 -10.20 -2.69
N ILE A 219 1.56 -11.25 -2.01
CA ILE A 219 2.32 -12.00 -0.98
C ILE A 219 3.49 -12.73 -1.66
N ASN A 220 4.56 -12.02 -2.00
CA ASN A 220 5.90 -12.58 -2.16
C ASN A 220 6.91 -11.45 -2.03
N SER A 221 7.98 -11.71 -1.29
CA SER A 221 9.13 -10.81 -1.09
C SER A 221 9.77 -10.35 -2.40
N PHE A 222 9.64 -11.14 -3.47
CA PHE A 222 10.06 -10.79 -4.83
C PHE A 222 9.15 -9.76 -5.51
N MET A 223 7.87 -9.66 -5.14
CA MET A 223 6.91 -8.75 -5.80
C MET A 223 6.66 -7.46 -5.02
N PHE A 224 7.17 -7.38 -3.79
CA PHE A 224 7.40 -6.09 -3.15
C PHE A 224 8.58 -5.35 -3.77
N GLU A 225 9.38 -5.95 -4.66
CA GLU A 225 10.61 -5.34 -5.21
C GLU A 225 10.40 -3.90 -5.69
N PRO A 226 9.37 -3.54 -6.49
CA PRO A 226 9.17 -2.13 -6.87
C PRO A 226 8.92 -1.19 -5.68
N ILE A 227 8.18 -1.65 -4.66
CA ILE A 227 7.89 -0.87 -3.43
C ILE A 227 9.10 -0.87 -2.49
N LEU A 228 9.86 -1.96 -2.41
CA LEU A 228 11.07 -2.10 -1.61
C LEU A 228 12.20 -1.24 -2.18
N ASP A 229 12.34 -1.23 -3.51
CA ASP A 229 13.36 -0.51 -4.26
C ASP A 229 13.05 0.99 -4.36
N THR A 230 11.80 1.39 -4.21
CA THR A 230 11.43 2.80 -4.09
C THR A 230 11.81 3.32 -2.69
N SER A 231 12.54 4.44 -2.61
CA SER A 231 12.82 5.10 -1.33
C SER A 231 11.53 5.68 -0.74
N LEU A 232 11.46 5.72 0.60
CA LEU A 232 10.34 6.37 1.27
C LEU A 232 10.24 7.86 0.86
N ASP A 233 11.37 8.52 0.64
CA ASP A 233 11.45 9.93 0.26
C ASP A 233 10.79 10.20 -1.11
N HIS A 234 10.97 9.29 -2.07
CA HIS A 234 10.27 9.38 -3.36
C HIS A 234 8.76 9.21 -3.21
N LEU A 235 8.31 8.31 -2.32
CA LEU A 235 6.89 8.14 -2.01
C LEU A 235 6.32 9.38 -1.31
N CYS A 236 7.02 9.97 -0.35
CA CYS A 236 6.61 11.22 0.29
C CYS A 236 6.53 12.38 -0.72
N THR A 237 7.52 12.50 -1.60
CA THR A 237 7.50 13.51 -2.68
C THR A 237 6.30 13.31 -3.59
N LEU A 238 6.04 12.07 -4.03
CA LEU A 238 4.92 11.75 -4.90
C LEU A 238 3.57 11.93 -4.20
N PHE A 239 3.49 11.64 -2.90
CA PHE A 239 2.31 11.91 -2.10
C PHE A 239 2.00 13.41 -2.08
N GLY A 240 2.99 14.25 -1.81
CA GLY A 240 2.87 15.71 -1.92
C GLY A 240 2.45 16.18 -3.32
N GLU A 241 3.06 15.65 -4.38
CA GLU A 241 2.64 15.95 -5.77
C GLU A 241 1.18 15.53 -6.02
N SER A 242 0.75 14.37 -5.51
CA SER A 242 -0.62 13.85 -5.69
C SER A 242 -1.69 14.64 -4.92
N GLN A 243 -1.33 15.23 -3.78
CA GLN A 243 -2.22 16.12 -3.03
C GLN A 243 -2.50 17.44 -3.76
N ASN A 244 -1.54 17.89 -4.60
CA ASN A 244 -1.63 19.12 -5.37
C ASN A 244 -2.33 18.95 -6.74
N LEU A 245 -2.81 17.74 -7.05
CA LEU A 245 -3.67 17.51 -8.21
C LEU A 245 -5.02 18.21 -7.98
N ASN A 246 -5.28 19.30 -8.72
CA ASN A 246 -6.49 20.12 -8.65
C ASN A 246 -7.62 19.59 -9.55
#